data_AF-A0A314KM65-F1
#
_entry.id   AF-A0A314KM65-F1
#
_cell.length_a   1.000
_cell.length_b   1.000
_cell.length_c   1.000
_cell.angle_alpha   90.00
_cell.angle_beta   90.00
_cell.angle_gamma   90.00
#
_symmetry.space_group_name_H-M   'P 1'
#
loop_
_entity.id
_entity.type
_entity.pdbx_description
1 polymer ?
#
loop_
_entity_poly.entity_id
_entity_poly.type
_entity_poly.pdbx_seq_one_letter_code
_entity_poly.pdbx_strand_id
1 'polypeptide(L)'
;MKSVHGRHERKYILLNNLNQPVGPSDAVVTEFGSFLGTLARNATLCPLDILDWRKMDTKEDIWEYTKDKYDIPEDVPVSQFKELLRYWNSEKLQVQLAEESSDEDLT
;
A
#
# COMPACT_ATOMS: atom_id res chain seq x y z
N MET A 1 -9.60 -12.70 -13.39
CA MET A 1 -8.40 -11.88 -13.11
C MET A 1 -7.19 -12.81 -13.02
N LYS A 2 -6.07 -12.49 -13.68
CA LYS A 2 -4.81 -13.22 -13.44
C LYS A 2 -4.30 -12.86 -12.04
N SER A 3 -3.75 -13.84 -11.32
CA SER A 3 -3.11 -13.61 -10.02
C SER A 3 -2.06 -12.51 -10.13
N VAL A 4 -2.05 -11.53 -9.21
CA VAL A 4 -1.07 -10.43 -9.18
C VAL A 4 0.37 -10.98 -9.14
N HIS A 5 0.58 -12.09 -8.43
CA HIS A 5 1.90 -12.72 -8.31
C HIS A 5 2.42 -13.31 -9.63
N GLY A 6 1.53 -13.76 -10.52
CA GLY A 6 1.89 -14.30 -11.84
C GLY A 6 1.89 -13.25 -12.96
N ARG A 7 1.72 -11.98 -12.62
CA ARG A 7 1.64 -10.88 -13.60
C ARG A 7 3.02 -10.32 -13.93
N HIS A 8 3.28 -10.12 -15.22
CA HIS A 8 4.49 -9.46 -15.74
C HIS A 8 4.26 -8.01 -16.17
N GLU A 9 3.00 -7.59 -16.37
CA GLU A 9 2.65 -6.19 -16.62
C GLU A 9 2.52 -5.42 -15.29
N ARG A 10 2.98 -4.17 -15.31
CA ARG A 10 2.78 -3.23 -14.21
C ARG A 10 1.45 -2.51 -14.41
N LYS A 11 0.69 -2.33 -13.32
CA LYS A 11 -0.51 -1.48 -13.34
C LYS A 11 -0.19 -0.12 -12.75
N TYR A 12 -0.58 0.94 -13.45
CA TYR A 12 -0.46 2.30 -12.95
C TYR A 12 -1.37 2.54 -11.74
N ILE A 13 -0.82 3.21 -10.72
CA ILE A 13 -1.55 3.67 -9.55
C ILE A 13 -1.57 5.20 -9.58
N LEU A 14 -2.77 5.78 -9.56
CA LEU A 14 -2.95 7.21 -9.38
C LEU A 14 -3.02 7.51 -7.89
N LEU A 15 -2.17 8.41 -7.43
CA LEU A 15 -2.14 8.89 -6.05
C LEU A 15 -2.68 10.33 -5.97
N ASN A 16 -3.36 10.67 -4.88
CA ASN A 16 -3.68 12.05 -4.55
C ASN A 16 -2.49 12.75 -3.85
N ASN A 17 -2.65 14.02 -3.48
CA ASN A 17 -1.59 14.81 -2.81
C ASN A 17 -1.19 14.24 -1.43
N LEU A 18 -2.03 13.40 -0.83
CA LEU A 18 -1.76 12.68 0.41
C LEU A 18 -1.12 11.31 0.18
N ASN A 19 -0.76 10.98 -1.07
CA ASN A 19 -0.22 9.69 -1.49
C ASN A 19 -1.17 8.50 -1.29
N GLN A 20 -2.49 8.76 -1.24
CA GLN A 20 -3.51 7.72 -1.17
C GLN A 20 -3.88 7.24 -2.59
N PRO A 21 -4.07 5.93 -2.81
CA PRO A 21 -4.48 5.40 -4.11
C PRO A 21 -5.93 5.74 -4.40
N VAL A 22 -6.16 6.56 -5.44
CA VAL A 22 -7.49 7.04 -5.85
C VAL A 22 -7.87 6.60 -7.26
N GLY A 23 -6.98 5.92 -7.99
CA GLY A 23 -7.29 5.48 -9.34
C GLY A 23 -6.18 4.64 -9.99
N PRO A 24 -6.29 4.35 -11.30
CA PRO A 24 -7.22 4.95 -12.27
C PRO A 24 -8.65 4.38 -12.26
N SER A 25 -8.91 3.30 -11.53
CA SER A 25 -10.27 2.78 -11.30
C SER A 25 -10.38 2.08 -9.95
N ASP A 26 -11.59 1.99 -9.40
CA ASP A 26 -11.86 1.34 -8.11
C ASP A 26 -11.37 -0.12 -8.08
N ALA A 27 -11.44 -0.81 -9.22
CA ALA A 27 -10.94 -2.17 -9.35
C ALA A 27 -9.42 -2.25 -9.20
N VAL A 28 -8.68 -1.26 -9.70
CA VAL A 28 -7.22 -1.19 -9.54
C VAL A 28 -6.85 -0.85 -8.10
N VAL A 29 -7.53 0.13 -7.49
CA VAL A 29 -7.32 0.50 -6.09
C VAL A 29 -7.62 -0.67 -5.15
N THR A 30 -8.73 -1.38 -5.39
CA THR A 30 -9.13 -2.56 -4.60
C THR A 30 -8.14 -3.72 -4.75
N GLU A 31 -7.68 -4.00 -5.97
CA GLU A 31 -6.67 -5.03 -6.22
C GLU A 31 -5.34 -4.66 -5.55
N PHE A 32 -4.93 -3.40 -5.63
CA PHE A 32 -3.72 -2.89 -5.00
C PHE A 32 -3.77 -2.99 -3.47
N GLY A 33 -4.87 -2.55 -2.85
CA GLY A 33 -5.08 -2.70 -1.41
C GLY A 33 -5.08 -4.16 -0.95
N SER A 34 -5.74 -5.05 -1.70
CA SER A 34 -5.75 -6.50 -1.44
C SER A 34 -4.36 -7.13 -1.54
N PHE A 35 -3.56 -6.69 -2.51
CA PHE A 35 -2.18 -7.11 -2.68
C PHE A 35 -1.32 -6.67 -1.49
N LEU A 36 -1.39 -5.39 -1.09
CA LEU A 36 -0.65 -4.88 0.06
C LEU A 36 -1.08 -5.56 1.37
N GLY A 37 -2.37 -5.80 1.56
CA GLY A 37 -2.88 -6.57 2.70
C GLY A 37 -2.40 -8.02 2.72
N THR A 38 -2.09 -8.62 1.57
CA THR A 38 -1.45 -9.95 1.49
C THR A 38 0.01 -9.88 1.95
N LEU A 39 0.76 -8.87 1.50
CA LEU A 39 2.15 -8.69 1.92
C LEU A 39 2.25 -8.40 3.42
N ALA A 40 1.37 -7.53 3.94
CA ALA A 40 1.37 -7.12 5.34
C ALA A 40 1.09 -8.27 6.32
N ARG A 41 0.32 -9.28 5.90
CA ARG A 41 -0.01 -10.46 6.72
C ARG A 41 0.95 -11.64 6.53
N ASN A 42 1.91 -11.54 5.61
CA ASN A 42 2.89 -12.59 5.40
C ASN A 42 3.98 -12.47 6.48
N ALA A 43 4.01 -13.40 7.43
CA ALA A 43 4.96 -13.36 8.56
C ALA A 43 6.45 -13.43 8.15
N THR A 44 6.77 -13.94 6.95
CA THR A 44 8.14 -13.92 6.42
C THR A 44 8.54 -12.53 5.94
N LEU A 45 7.59 -11.77 5.37
CA LEU A 45 7.82 -10.42 4.89
C LEU A 45 7.61 -9.38 6.00
N CYS A 46 6.59 -9.56 6.83
CA CYS A 46 6.23 -8.69 7.94
C CYS A 46 6.11 -9.52 9.23
N PRO A 47 7.23 -9.82 9.92
CA PRO A 47 7.20 -10.51 11.20
C PRO A 47 6.39 -9.74 12.25
N LEU A 48 5.53 -10.44 13.00
CA LEU A 48 4.62 -9.83 13.98
C LEU A 48 5.36 -9.25 15.21
N ASP A 49 6.56 -9.73 15.49
CA ASP A 49 7.41 -9.32 16.61
C ASP A 49 8.23 -8.05 16.32
N ILE A 50 8.33 -7.65 15.04
CA ILE A 50 9.03 -6.44 14.61
C ILE A 50 8.02 -5.30 14.44
N LEU A 51 7.74 -4.59 15.54
CA LEU A 51 6.84 -3.44 15.56
C LEU A 51 7.48 -2.15 14.99
N ASP A 52 8.81 -2.04 15.09
CA ASP A 52 9.55 -0.91 14.55
C ASP A 52 9.98 -1.20 13.11
N TRP A 53 9.28 -0.60 12.15
CA TRP A 53 9.62 -0.67 10.73
C TRP A 53 11.07 -0.33 10.41
N ARG A 54 11.72 0.55 11.18
CA ARG A 54 13.14 0.88 10.95
C ARG A 54 14.06 -0.34 11.14
N LYS A 55 13.58 -1.33 11.90
CA LYS A 55 14.26 -2.60 12.20
C LYS A 55 13.75 -3.77 11.35
N MET A 56 12.85 -3.52 10.40
CA MET A 56 12.35 -4.54 9.49
C MET A 56 13.29 -4.62 8.28
N ASP A 57 14.02 -5.72 8.13
CA ASP A 57 15.04 -5.87 7.08
C ASP A 57 14.44 -6.12 5.69
N THR A 58 13.20 -6.62 5.63
CA THR A 58 12.46 -6.99 4.41
C THR A 58 11.70 -5.84 3.77
N LYS A 59 11.67 -4.65 4.39
CA LYS A 59 10.88 -3.51 3.90
C LYS A 59 11.26 -3.06 2.50
N GLU A 60 12.55 -3.08 2.16
CA GLU A 60 13.04 -2.78 0.82
C GLU A 60 12.55 -3.84 -0.20
N ASP A 61 12.60 -5.13 0.16
CA ASP A 61 12.11 -6.21 -0.70
C ASP A 61 10.60 -6.08 -1.00
N ILE A 62 9.80 -5.73 0.03
CA ILE A 62 8.36 -5.49 -0.14
C ILE A 62 8.13 -4.30 -1.09
N TRP A 63 8.92 -3.24 -0.97
CA TRP A 63 8.81 -2.08 -1.84
C TRP A 63 9.21 -2.40 -3.27
N GLU A 64 10.32 -3.08 -3.48
CA GLU A 64 10.76 -3.51 -4.81
C GLU A 64 9.77 -4.46 -5.46
N TYR A 65 9.24 -5.43 -4.71
CA TYR A 65 8.21 -6.34 -5.20
C TYR A 65 6.91 -5.62 -5.56
N THR A 66 6.55 -4.59 -4.79
CA THR A 66 5.39 -3.75 -5.12
C THR A 66 5.62 -2.98 -6.42
N LYS A 67 6.80 -2.38 -6.59
CA LYS A 67 7.16 -1.70 -7.84
C LYS A 67 7.24 -2.66 -9.03
N ASP A 68 7.65 -3.90 -8.85
CA ASP A 68 7.63 -4.91 -9.92
C ASP A 68 6.20 -5.17 -10.44
N LYS A 69 5.17 -5.00 -9.59
CA LYS A 69 3.76 -5.22 -9.96
C LYS A 69 2.99 -3.97 -10.31
N TYR A 70 3.45 -2.79 -9.89
CA TYR A 70 2.72 -1.52 -10.04
C TYR A 70 3.65 -0.38 -10.45
N ASP A 71 3.18 0.46 -11.38
CA ASP A 71 3.80 1.75 -11.68
C ASP A 71 3.30 2.77 -10.66
N ILE A 72 4.07 2.95 -9.58
CA ILE A 72 3.83 3.94 -8.53
C ILE A 72 4.71 5.17 -8.83
N PRO A 73 4.19 6.39 -8.70
CA PRO A 73 4.98 7.62 -8.82
C PRO A 73 6.28 7.57 -7.98
N GLU A 74 7.42 7.96 -8.57
CA GLU A 74 8.75 7.86 -7.93
C GLU A 74 8.94 8.81 -6.75
N ASP A 75 8.09 9.82 -6.64
CA ASP A 75 8.07 10.82 -5.58
C ASP A 75 7.49 10.30 -4.25
N VAL A 76 7.00 9.05 -4.21
CA VAL A 76 6.53 8.41 -2.98
C VAL A 76 7.73 7.88 -2.16
N PRO A 77 8.08 8.51 -1.03
CA PRO A 77 9.14 7.99 -0.16
C PRO A 77 8.73 6.64 0.46
N VAL A 78 9.71 5.75 0.62
CA VAL A 78 9.54 4.43 1.28
C VAL A 78 8.94 4.57 2.69
N SER A 79 9.18 5.69 3.37
CA SER A 79 8.56 5.98 4.68
C SER A 79 7.04 6.14 4.62
N GLN A 80 6.48 6.65 3.53
CA GLN A 80 5.02 6.72 3.32
C GLN A 80 4.46 5.38 2.86
N PHE A 81 5.25 4.57 2.14
CA PHE A 81 4.85 3.20 1.83
C PHE A 81 4.60 2.34 3.09
N LYS A 82 5.35 2.58 4.17
CA LYS A 82 5.07 2.01 5.50
C LYS A 82 3.65 2.35 5.97
N GLU A 83 3.22 3.60 5.82
CA GLU A 83 1.90 4.05 6.28
C GLU A 83 0.80 3.38 5.47
N LEU A 84 1.00 3.26 4.16
CA LEU A 84 0.12 2.51 3.26
C LEU A 84 0.01 1.03 3.67
N LEU A 85 1.13 0.35 3.93
CA LEU A 85 1.11 -1.04 4.42
C LEU A 85 0.44 -1.16 5.78
N ARG A 86 0.67 -0.22 6.70
CA ARG A 86 0.04 -0.21 8.04
C ARG A 86 -1.48 0.00 7.95
N TYR A 87 -1.92 0.91 7.09
CA TYR A 87 -3.34 1.14 6.79
C TYR A 87 -4.00 -0.17 6.35
N TRP A 88 -3.40 -0.88 5.40
CA TRP A 88 -3.94 -2.15 4.91
C TRP A 88 -3.78 -3.32 5.90
N ASN A 89 -2.93 -3.18 6.91
CA ASN A 89 -2.80 -4.14 8.01
C ASN A 89 -3.76 -3.88 9.18
N SER A 90 -4.51 -2.76 9.18
CA SER A 90 -5.33 -2.36 10.32
C SER A 90 -6.69 -1.81 9.88
N GLU A 91 -7.75 -2.60 10.09
CA GLU A 91 -9.13 -2.16 9.88
C GLU A 91 -9.46 -0.87 10.66
N LYS A 92 -8.87 -0.71 11.86
CA LYS A 92 -9.04 0.51 12.68
C LYS A 92 -8.48 1.74 11.97
N LEU A 93 -7.28 1.66 11.38
CA LEU A 93 -6.67 2.79 10.66
C LEU A 93 -7.46 3.11 9.37
N GLN A 94 -8.11 2.10 8.77
CA GLN A 94 -8.95 2.29 7.59
C GLN A 94 -10.16 3.20 7.88
N VAL A 95 -10.80 3.01 9.04
CA VAL A 95 -11.92 3.84 9.46
C VAL A 95 -11.47 5.28 9.77
N GLN A 96 -10.37 5.45 10.51
CA GLN A 96 -9.90 6.77 10.96
C GLN A 96 -9.48 7.70 9.81
N LEU A 97 -8.72 7.19 8.84
CA LEU A 97 -8.24 8.00 7.72
C LEU A 97 -9.34 8.30 6.70
N ALA A 98 -10.37 7.46 6.61
CA ALA A 98 -11.56 7.75 5.81
C ALA A 98 -12.37 8.91 6.40
N GLU A 99 -12.49 8.99 7.73
CA GLU A 99 -13.11 10.11 8.44
C GLU A 99 -12.31 11.42 8.21
N GLU A 100 -10.99 11.40 8.37
CA GLU A 100 -10.13 12.58 8.15
C GLU A 100 -10.17 13.09 6.70
N SER A 101 -10.22 12.18 5.71
CA SER A 101 -10.32 12.58 4.29
C SER A 101 -11.65 13.23 3.92
N SER A 102 -12.71 12.95 4.68
CA SER A 102 -14.04 13.54 4.45
C SER A 102 -14.18 14.96 5.02
N ASP A 103 -13.32 15.32 5.98
CA ASP A 103 -13.30 16.64 6.62
C ASP A 103 -12.47 17.68 5.82
N GLU A 104 -11.46 17.25 5.05
CA GLU A 104 -10.63 18.16 4.22
C GLU A 104 -11.34 18.64 2.93
N ASP A 105 -12.39 17.95 2.46
CA ASP A 105 -13.18 18.34 1.29
C ASP A 105 -14.23 19.44 1.61
N LEU A 106 -14.27 19.92 2.87
CA LEU A 106 -15.19 20.95 3.37
C LEU A 106 -14.51 22.29 3.73
N THR A 107 -13.21 22.47 3.46
CA THR A 107 -12.46 23.71 3.75
C THR A 107 -11.81 24.36 2.54
#